data_AF-A0AAP2MNX3-F1
#
_entry.id   AF-A0AAP2MNX3-F1
#
_cell.length_a   1.000
_cell.length_b   1.000
_cell.length_c   1.000
_cell.angle_alpha   90.00
_cell.angle_beta   90.00
_cell.angle_gamma   90.00
#
_symmetry.space_group_name_H-M   'P 1'
#
loop_
_entity.id
_entity.type
_entity.pdbx_description
1 polymer ?
#
loop_
_entity_poly.entity_id
_entity_poly.type
_entity_poly.pdbx_seq_one_letter_code
_entity_poly.pdbx_strand_id
1 'polypeptide(L)'
;MSLIRKSVLHVETLYVDGDKVAAKPLKMIGAAAVIKNPWVGRGYVEDLSPEIRRLAPQLSEHLTKLILDEAGSGEAVEAFGKSAIVGLDGEIEHASALIHTLHFGNTYRTAVGAKSYLAFNNTRGPANAPLLIPMMDKNDEGRRSHYLTLQFAIPDAPAADELVIALGAATAGRPHHRIGDRYKDLAELGNDVKNPAAVK
;
A
#
# COMPACT_ATOMS: atom_id res chain seq x y z
N MET A 1 5.36 14.75 17.54
CA MET A 1 4.66 14.56 16.24
C MET A 1 4.52 15.90 15.50
N SER A 2 5.62 16.56 15.13
CA SER A 2 5.58 17.80 14.31
C SER A 2 5.67 17.55 12.80
N LEU A 3 5.82 16.28 12.38
CA LEU A 3 6.03 15.88 10.98
C LEU A 3 4.74 15.74 10.16
N ILE A 4 3.67 15.28 10.79
CA ILE A 4 2.42 14.90 10.12
C ILE A 4 1.41 16.03 10.26
N ARG A 5 0.97 16.61 9.14
CA ARG A 5 -0.12 17.60 9.13
C ARG A 5 -1.46 16.94 9.42
N LYS A 6 -1.70 15.77 8.82
CA LYS A 6 -2.97 15.04 8.90
C LYS A 6 -2.76 13.55 8.77
N SER A 7 -3.57 12.77 9.48
CA SER A 7 -3.75 11.35 9.18
C SER A 7 -5.21 11.05 8.85
N VAL A 8 -5.42 10.08 7.98
CA VAL A 8 -6.75 9.59 7.57
C VAL A 8 -6.75 8.08 7.70
N LEU A 9 -7.79 7.55 8.34
CA LEU A 9 -8.11 6.14 8.34
C LEU A 9 -9.38 5.95 7.53
N HIS A 10 -9.33 5.09 6.52
CA HIS A 10 -10.46 4.74 5.68
C HIS A 10 -10.72 3.25 5.81
N VAL A 11 -11.96 2.87 6.13
CA VAL A 11 -12.35 1.47 6.30
C VAL A 11 -13.52 1.18 5.38
N GLU A 12 -13.33 0.20 4.51
CA GLU A 12 -14.38 -0.35 3.65
C GLU A 12 -14.69 -1.77 4.12
N THR A 13 -15.98 -2.12 4.25
CA THR A 13 -16.38 -3.51 4.50
C THR A 13 -17.40 -3.94 3.45
N LEU A 14 -17.03 -4.95 2.67
CA LEU A 14 -17.85 -5.53 1.61
C LEU A 14 -18.58 -6.76 2.14
N TYR A 15 -19.89 -6.65 2.29
CA TYR A 15 -20.77 -7.73 2.78
C TYR A 15 -21.38 -8.58 1.66
N VAL A 16 -21.63 -7.95 0.51
CA VAL A 16 -22.26 -8.54 -0.67
C VAL A 16 -21.52 -8.01 -1.89
N ASP A 17 -21.24 -8.89 -2.85
CA ASP A 17 -20.61 -8.53 -4.12
C ASP A 17 -21.26 -9.35 -5.25
N GLY A 18 -21.67 -8.66 -6.31
CA GLY A 18 -22.72 -9.17 -7.22
C GLY A 18 -23.98 -9.57 -6.44
N ASP A 19 -24.56 -10.72 -6.80
CA ASP A 19 -25.82 -11.21 -6.19
C ASP A 19 -25.59 -12.20 -5.04
N LYS A 20 -24.40 -12.22 -4.42
CA LYS A 20 -24.04 -13.22 -3.41
C LYS A 20 -23.41 -12.60 -2.16
N VAL A 21 -23.87 -13.05 -1.00
CA VAL A 21 -23.31 -12.69 0.32
C VAL A 21 -21.91 -13.27 0.46
N ALA A 22 -20.97 -12.47 0.95
CA ALA A 22 -19.62 -12.90 1.28
C ALA A 22 -19.63 -13.91 2.43
N ALA A 23 -18.94 -15.06 2.28
CA ALA A 23 -18.83 -16.03 3.37
C ALA A 23 -18.11 -15.45 4.60
N LYS A 24 -17.14 -14.57 4.35
CA LYS A 24 -16.47 -13.70 5.33
C LYS A 24 -16.48 -12.28 4.74
N PRO A 25 -17.03 -11.27 5.43
CA PRO A 25 -16.98 -9.89 4.95
C PRO A 25 -15.54 -9.47 4.67
N LEU A 26 -15.29 -8.87 3.51
CA LEU A 26 -13.98 -8.33 3.17
C LEU A 26 -13.86 -6.94 3.81
N LYS A 27 -13.09 -6.83 4.89
CA LYS A 27 -12.69 -5.54 5.45
C LYS A 27 -11.35 -5.12 4.83
N MET A 28 -11.31 -3.93 4.25
CA MET A 28 -10.10 -3.26 3.77
C MET A 28 -9.89 -1.96 4.55
N ILE A 29 -8.65 -1.72 4.93
CA ILE A 29 -8.24 -0.60 5.78
C ILE A 29 -7.12 0.15 5.06
N GLY A 30 -7.28 1.45 4.90
CA GLY A 30 -6.27 2.36 4.38
C GLY A 30 -5.90 3.38 5.45
N ALA A 31 -4.63 3.39 5.87
CA ALA A 31 -4.09 4.42 6.73
C ALA A 31 -3.20 5.34 5.89
N ALA A 32 -3.46 6.64 5.90
CA ALA A 32 -2.69 7.64 5.16
C ALA A 32 -2.20 8.77 6.08
N ALA A 33 -1.02 9.30 5.78
CA ALA A 33 -0.42 10.46 6.42
C ALA A 33 -0.05 11.50 5.38
N VAL A 34 -0.38 12.76 5.69
CA VAL A 34 -0.02 13.92 4.88
C VAL A 34 1.13 14.65 5.55
N ILE A 35 2.21 14.85 4.80
CA ILE A 35 3.41 15.53 5.27
C ILE A 35 3.85 16.60 4.29
N LYS A 36 4.59 17.59 4.80
CA LYS A 36 5.37 18.49 3.97
C LYS A 36 6.41 17.69 3.19
N ASN A 37 6.54 17.99 1.90
CA ASN A 37 7.62 17.43 1.09
C ASN A 37 8.95 18.13 1.43
N PRO A 38 9.95 17.41 1.99
CA PRO A 38 11.21 18.01 2.45
C PRO A 38 12.17 18.40 1.31
N TRP A 39 11.85 18.03 0.07
CA TRP A 39 12.68 18.30 -1.12
C TRP A 39 12.17 19.48 -1.94
N VAL A 40 10.91 19.89 -1.75
CA VAL A 40 10.34 21.06 -2.43
C VAL A 40 11.09 22.33 -2.04
N GLY A 41 11.45 23.14 -3.05
CA GLY A 41 12.19 24.39 -2.87
C GLY A 41 13.71 24.24 -2.79
N ARG A 42 14.25 23.01 -2.90
CA ARG A 42 15.71 22.74 -2.83
C ARG A 42 16.37 22.57 -4.19
N GLY A 43 15.64 22.74 -5.29
CA GLY A 43 16.09 22.35 -6.61
C GLY A 43 16.14 20.83 -6.76
N TYR A 44 17.03 20.32 -7.62
CA TYR A 44 17.24 18.89 -7.81
C TYR A 44 18.13 18.33 -6.69
N VAL A 45 17.66 17.30 -6.00
CA VAL A 45 18.39 16.68 -4.88
C VAL A 45 18.86 15.29 -5.30
N GLU A 46 20.16 15.17 -5.56
CA GLU A 46 20.79 13.90 -6.01
C GLU A 46 20.64 12.77 -4.98
N ASP A 47 20.81 13.06 -3.69
CA ASP A 47 20.71 12.07 -2.63
C ASP A 47 19.50 12.33 -1.73
N LEU A 48 18.45 11.55 -1.92
CA LEU A 48 17.24 11.58 -1.10
C LEU A 48 17.40 10.82 0.23
N SER A 49 18.45 10.01 0.38
CA SER A 49 18.67 9.10 1.52
C SER A 49 18.60 9.76 2.90
N PRO A 50 19.13 10.98 3.12
CA PRO A 50 19.08 11.62 4.43
C PRO A 50 17.64 11.82 4.93
N GLU A 51 16.75 12.31 4.05
CA GLU A 51 15.35 12.52 4.39
C GLU A 51 14.59 11.20 4.49
N ILE A 52 14.90 10.21 3.65
CA ILE A 52 14.33 8.86 3.77
C ILE A 52 14.60 8.28 5.15
N ARG A 53 15.86 8.27 5.60
CA ARG A 53 16.26 7.72 6.90
C ARG A 53 15.61 8.47 8.06
N ARG A 54 15.38 9.77 7.91
CA ARG A 54 14.73 10.61 8.91
C ARG A 54 13.22 10.34 8.98
N LEU A 55 12.54 10.21 7.85
CA LEU A 55 11.09 10.24 7.74
C LEU A 55 10.43 8.86 7.70
N ALA A 56 10.97 7.94 6.90
CA ALA A 56 10.33 6.67 6.61
C ALA A 56 10.03 5.81 7.85
N PRO A 57 10.95 5.66 8.84
CA PRO A 57 10.66 4.86 10.03
C PRO A 57 9.48 5.40 10.83
N GLN A 58 9.46 6.71 11.09
CA GLN A 58 8.40 7.37 11.87
C GLN A 58 7.03 7.29 11.18
N LEU A 59 7.00 7.47 9.85
CA LEU A 59 5.78 7.32 9.06
C LEU A 59 5.27 5.89 9.09
N SER A 60 6.17 4.92 8.93
CA SER A 60 5.81 3.51 8.93
C SER A 60 5.27 3.05 10.28
N GLU A 61 5.93 3.43 11.38
CA GLU A 61 5.46 3.13 12.74
C GLU A 61 4.06 3.69 12.99
N HIS A 62 3.84 4.97 12.64
CA HIS A 62 2.54 5.63 12.82
C HIS A 62 1.42 4.97 12.00
N LEU A 63 1.66 4.76 10.70
CA LEU A 63 0.67 4.15 9.81
C LEU A 63 0.41 2.68 10.18
N THR A 64 1.46 1.93 10.54
CA THR A 64 1.34 0.54 11.00
C THR A 64 0.47 0.47 12.24
N LYS A 65 0.69 1.37 13.21
CA LYS A 65 -0.15 1.41 14.41
C LYS A 65 -1.63 1.63 14.08
N LEU A 66 -1.95 2.58 13.21
CA LEU A 66 -3.33 2.83 12.79
C LEU A 66 -3.97 1.59 12.14
N ILE A 67 -3.22 0.88 11.29
CA ILE A 67 -3.69 -0.37 10.69
C ILE A 67 -3.96 -1.43 11.75
N LEU A 68 -3.01 -1.66 12.68
CA LEU A 68 -3.14 -2.70 13.69
C LEU A 68 -4.29 -2.43 14.67
N ASP A 69 -4.47 -1.17 15.06
CA ASP A 69 -5.55 -0.75 15.95
C ASP A 69 -6.93 -1.05 15.31
N GLU A 70 -7.09 -0.81 14.00
CA GLU A 70 -8.35 -1.08 13.27
C GLU A 70 -8.53 -2.55 12.86
N ALA A 71 -7.44 -3.23 12.50
CA ALA A 71 -7.45 -4.65 12.16
C ALA A 71 -7.62 -5.54 13.41
N GLY A 72 -7.27 -5.02 14.59
CA GLY A 72 -7.26 -5.71 15.87
C GLY A 72 -5.97 -6.51 16.15
N SER A 73 -5.27 -6.98 15.11
CA SER A 73 -3.94 -7.59 15.24
C SER A 73 -3.24 -7.69 13.89
N GLY A 74 -1.91 -7.94 13.91
CA GLY A 74 -1.15 -8.25 12.69
C GLY A 74 -1.52 -9.60 12.08
N GLU A 75 -1.99 -10.54 12.91
CA GLU A 75 -2.47 -11.86 12.45
C GLU A 75 -3.76 -11.76 11.64
N ALA A 76 -4.61 -10.77 11.94
CA ALA A 76 -5.85 -10.53 11.20
C ALA A 76 -5.63 -10.02 9.77
N VAL A 77 -4.44 -9.51 9.45
CA VAL A 77 -4.09 -9.02 8.11
C VAL A 77 -3.75 -10.21 7.21
N GLU A 78 -4.45 -10.36 6.09
CA GLU A 78 -4.20 -11.40 5.07
C GLU A 78 -3.53 -10.82 3.82
N ALA A 79 -3.90 -9.60 3.41
CA ALA A 79 -3.27 -8.88 2.31
C ALA A 79 -2.83 -7.48 2.73
N PHE A 80 -1.81 -6.96 2.06
CA PHE A 80 -1.27 -5.65 2.37
C PHE A 80 -0.67 -4.92 1.17
N GLY A 81 -0.46 -3.61 1.33
CA GLY A 81 -0.01 -2.75 0.26
C GLY A 81 0.48 -1.40 0.76
N LYS A 82 1.01 -0.60 -0.15
CA LYS A 82 1.47 0.77 0.11
C LYS A 82 1.14 1.68 -1.06
N SER A 83 0.95 2.96 -0.78
CA SER A 83 0.72 3.94 -1.83
C SER A 83 1.31 5.30 -1.46
N ALA A 84 1.63 6.11 -2.46
CA ALA A 84 2.03 7.48 -2.26
C ALA A 84 1.54 8.41 -3.37
N ILE A 85 1.20 9.64 -3.00
CA ILE A 85 0.91 10.73 -3.93
C ILE A 85 1.83 11.89 -3.62
N VAL A 86 2.63 12.33 -4.59
CA VAL A 86 3.37 13.57 -4.49
C VAL A 86 2.56 14.75 -5.04
N GLY A 87 2.60 15.87 -4.33
CA GLY A 87 2.02 17.13 -4.77
C GLY A 87 2.70 17.68 -6.03
N LEU A 88 2.05 18.68 -6.63
CA LEU A 88 2.47 19.21 -7.92
C LEU A 88 3.81 19.96 -7.94
N ASP A 89 4.40 20.33 -6.80
CA ASP A 89 5.74 20.95 -6.76
C ASP A 89 6.87 19.93 -6.56
N GLY A 90 6.54 18.65 -6.32
CA GLY A 90 7.50 17.57 -6.22
C GLY A 90 7.68 16.79 -7.52
N GLU A 91 8.54 15.77 -7.46
CA GLU A 91 8.73 14.78 -8.51
C GLU A 91 8.35 13.38 -8.03
N ILE A 92 8.14 12.46 -8.97
CA ILE A 92 7.67 11.10 -8.66
C ILE A 92 8.63 10.35 -7.72
N GLU A 93 9.93 10.66 -7.80
CA GLU A 93 10.95 10.05 -6.97
C GLU A 93 10.76 10.39 -5.49
N HIS A 94 10.17 11.53 -5.14
CA HIS A 94 9.84 11.88 -3.75
C HIS A 94 8.81 10.92 -3.14
N ALA A 95 7.84 10.47 -3.94
CA ALA A 95 6.89 9.45 -3.51
C ALA A 95 7.59 8.10 -3.37
N SER A 96 8.38 7.70 -4.38
CA SER A 96 9.19 6.48 -4.38
C SER A 96 10.11 6.38 -3.15
N ALA A 97 10.80 7.46 -2.83
CA ALA A 97 11.76 7.58 -1.74
C ALA A 97 11.18 7.13 -0.38
N LEU A 98 9.92 7.48 -0.11
CA LEU A 98 9.29 7.19 1.17
C LEU A 98 8.60 5.83 1.25
N ILE A 99 8.25 5.19 0.12
CA ILE A 99 7.55 3.90 0.16
C ILE A 99 8.41 2.72 -0.29
N HIS A 100 9.46 2.90 -1.09
CA HIS A 100 10.20 1.78 -1.70
C HIS A 100 11.39 1.27 -0.89
N THR A 101 11.84 2.00 0.13
CA THR A 101 12.98 1.55 0.93
C THR A 101 12.56 0.63 2.07
N LEU A 102 13.52 -0.18 2.53
CA LEU A 102 13.33 -1.07 3.68
C LEU A 102 13.07 -0.29 4.99
N HIS A 103 13.50 0.97 5.06
CA HIS A 103 13.23 1.88 6.18
C HIS A 103 11.74 2.15 6.40
N PHE A 104 10.93 2.02 5.35
CA PHE A 104 9.47 2.08 5.44
C PHE A 104 8.86 0.69 5.57
N GLY A 105 9.10 -0.18 4.58
CA GLY A 105 8.34 -1.43 4.45
C GLY A 105 8.62 -2.50 5.51
N ASN A 106 9.81 -2.53 6.14
CA ASN A 106 10.15 -3.58 7.11
C ASN A 106 9.31 -3.48 8.39
N THR A 107 9.07 -2.27 8.90
CA THR A 107 8.28 -2.08 10.13
C THR A 107 6.90 -2.71 10.00
N TYR A 108 6.20 -2.42 8.90
CA TYR A 108 4.88 -3.01 8.65
C TYR A 108 4.94 -4.51 8.39
N ARG A 109 5.92 -4.99 7.59
CA ARG A 109 6.10 -6.43 7.33
C ARG A 109 6.31 -7.23 8.62
N THR A 110 7.20 -6.77 9.49
CA THR A 110 7.46 -7.41 10.78
C THR A 110 6.20 -7.41 11.65
N ALA A 111 5.48 -6.29 11.69
CA ALA A 111 4.29 -6.14 12.53
C ALA A 111 3.13 -7.08 12.14
N VAL A 112 3.05 -7.49 10.87
CA VAL A 112 2.00 -8.41 10.37
C VAL A 112 2.50 -9.82 10.05
N GLY A 113 3.77 -10.12 10.34
CA GLY A 113 4.36 -11.44 10.07
C GLY A 113 4.47 -11.80 8.58
N ALA A 114 4.68 -10.81 7.71
CA ALA A 114 4.68 -10.99 6.26
C ALA A 114 6.04 -11.45 5.70
N LYS A 115 5.99 -12.17 4.57
CA LYS A 115 7.16 -12.64 3.81
C LYS A 115 7.22 -12.06 2.39
N SER A 116 6.09 -11.72 1.80
CA SER A 116 6.04 -11.11 0.46
C SER A 116 6.42 -9.62 0.52
N TYR A 117 6.64 -9.01 -0.65
CA TYR A 117 6.75 -7.55 -0.75
C TYR A 117 5.37 -6.91 -0.82
N LEU A 118 5.28 -5.64 -0.40
CA LEU A 118 4.04 -4.88 -0.50
C LEU A 118 3.81 -4.46 -1.95
N ALA A 119 2.63 -4.78 -2.48
CA ALA A 119 2.14 -4.17 -3.71
C ALA A 119 2.09 -2.65 -3.56
N PHE A 120 2.34 -1.93 -4.66
CA PHE A 120 2.57 -0.49 -4.58
C PHE A 120 1.95 0.30 -5.73
N ASN A 121 1.65 1.56 -5.42
CA ASN A 121 1.33 2.60 -6.39
C ASN A 121 2.01 3.91 -5.94
N ASN A 122 2.56 4.65 -6.87
CA ASN A 122 3.07 6.00 -6.60
C ASN A 122 2.68 6.91 -7.76
N THR A 123 2.07 8.04 -7.45
CA THR A 123 1.55 8.98 -8.45
C THR A 123 1.92 10.41 -8.08
N ARG A 124 1.77 11.33 -9.03
CA ARG A 124 1.79 12.78 -8.81
C ARG A 124 0.40 13.32 -9.09
N GLY A 125 -0.12 14.17 -8.21
CA GLY A 125 -1.46 14.71 -8.38
C GLY A 125 -1.75 15.92 -7.49
N PRO A 126 -2.80 16.69 -7.82
CA PRO A 126 -3.28 17.77 -6.97
C PRO A 126 -3.97 17.23 -5.72
N ALA A 127 -4.42 18.14 -4.85
CA ALA A 127 -5.34 17.80 -3.77
C ALA A 127 -6.56 17.03 -4.32
N ASN A 128 -7.05 16.06 -3.55
CA ASN A 128 -8.13 15.16 -3.94
C ASN A 128 -7.80 14.21 -5.11
N ALA A 129 -6.53 14.06 -5.48
CA ALA A 129 -6.12 12.98 -6.38
C ALA A 129 -6.51 11.59 -5.80
N PRO A 130 -6.89 10.62 -6.65
CA PRO A 130 -7.27 9.30 -6.19
C PRO A 130 -6.07 8.55 -5.59
N LEU A 131 -6.23 8.10 -4.35
CA LEU A 131 -5.28 7.22 -3.68
C LEU A 131 -5.69 5.77 -3.90
N LEU A 132 -4.88 5.06 -4.69
CA LEU A 132 -5.07 3.64 -4.99
C LEU A 132 -4.05 2.84 -4.19
N ILE A 133 -4.51 1.96 -3.31
CA ILE A 133 -3.66 1.08 -2.52
C ILE A 133 -3.85 -0.35 -3.03
N PRO A 134 -3.04 -0.81 -3.99
CA PRO A 134 -3.06 -2.21 -4.41
C PRO A 134 -2.52 -3.08 -3.27
N MET A 135 -3.09 -4.26 -3.10
CA MET A 135 -2.74 -5.22 -2.07
C MET A 135 -2.59 -6.62 -2.66
N MET A 136 -1.69 -7.40 -2.07
CA MET A 136 -1.48 -8.82 -2.35
C MET A 136 -1.35 -9.59 -1.03
N ASP A 137 -1.48 -10.91 -1.07
CA ASP A 137 -1.31 -11.76 0.11
C ASP A 137 0.06 -11.53 0.76
N LYS A 138 0.07 -11.45 2.09
CA LYS A 138 1.26 -11.09 2.87
C LYS A 138 2.35 -12.16 2.89
N ASN A 139 2.04 -13.38 2.47
CA ASN A 139 2.94 -14.53 2.48
C ASN A 139 3.22 -15.11 1.09
N ASP A 140 2.37 -14.82 0.09
CA ASP A 140 2.46 -15.35 -1.26
C ASP A 140 1.95 -14.33 -2.29
N GLU A 141 2.86 -13.60 -2.95
CA GLU A 141 2.49 -12.64 -4.00
C GLU A 141 1.80 -13.27 -5.22
N GLY A 142 1.86 -14.60 -5.38
CA GLY A 142 1.17 -15.34 -6.43
C GLY A 142 -0.28 -15.70 -6.09
N ARG A 143 -0.71 -15.51 -4.84
CA ARG A 143 -2.06 -15.87 -4.37
C ARG A 143 -3.12 -14.92 -4.92
N ARG A 144 -3.59 -15.26 -6.11
CA ARG A 144 -4.56 -14.49 -6.90
C ARG A 144 -5.83 -14.10 -6.16
N SER A 145 -6.28 -14.84 -5.15
CA SER A 145 -7.47 -14.49 -4.36
C SER A 145 -7.34 -13.17 -3.60
N HIS A 146 -6.11 -12.69 -3.37
CA HIS A 146 -5.82 -11.50 -2.57
C HIS A 146 -5.34 -10.31 -3.40
N TYR A 147 -5.45 -10.36 -4.73
CA TYR A 147 -5.27 -9.17 -5.57
C TYR A 147 -6.46 -8.24 -5.35
N LEU A 148 -6.22 -7.18 -4.59
CA LEU A 148 -7.22 -6.22 -4.11
C LEU A 148 -6.72 -4.81 -4.35
N THR A 149 -7.63 -3.84 -4.42
CA THR A 149 -7.29 -2.42 -4.44
C THR A 149 -8.29 -1.69 -3.56
N LEU A 150 -7.79 -0.97 -2.55
CA LEU A 150 -8.60 0.02 -1.83
C LEU A 150 -8.43 1.38 -2.50
N GLN A 151 -9.53 2.12 -2.67
CA GLN A 151 -9.52 3.45 -3.27
C GLN A 151 -10.22 4.47 -2.36
N PHE A 152 -9.57 5.60 -2.12
CA PHE A 152 -10.20 6.79 -1.53
C PHE A 152 -9.45 8.06 -1.95
N ALA A 153 -9.86 9.22 -1.44
CA ALA A 153 -9.17 10.49 -1.65
C ALA A 153 -9.18 11.33 -0.37
N ILE A 154 -8.27 12.30 -0.28
CA ILE A 154 -8.22 13.28 0.81
C ILE A 154 -8.52 14.66 0.20
N PRO A 155 -9.65 15.30 0.52
CA PRO A 155 -10.13 16.47 -0.22
C PRO A 155 -9.13 17.64 -0.34
N ASP A 156 -8.30 17.86 0.68
CA ASP A 156 -7.32 18.95 0.75
C ASP A 156 -5.86 18.46 0.65
N ALA A 157 -5.61 17.22 0.19
CA ALA A 157 -4.26 16.66 0.14
C ALA A 157 -3.99 15.78 -1.09
N PRO A 158 -2.72 15.71 -1.56
CA PRO A 158 -1.61 16.57 -1.14
C PRO A 158 -1.81 18.02 -1.61
N ALA A 159 -1.43 19.00 -0.80
CA ALA A 159 -1.11 20.33 -1.35
C ALA A 159 0.10 20.23 -2.30
N ALA A 160 0.37 21.30 -3.07
CA ALA A 160 1.41 21.26 -4.11
C ALA A 160 2.78 20.85 -3.54
N ASP A 161 3.08 21.25 -2.33
CA ASP A 161 4.33 21.04 -1.60
C ASP A 161 4.28 19.87 -0.60
N GLU A 162 3.34 18.94 -0.76
CA GLU A 162 3.10 17.83 0.17
C GLU A 162 3.28 16.44 -0.45
N LEU A 163 3.28 15.45 0.43
CA LEU A 163 3.22 14.03 0.12
C LEU A 163 2.07 13.41 0.92
N VAL A 164 1.29 12.54 0.28
CA VAL A 164 0.42 11.57 0.95
C VAL A 164 1.13 10.23 0.92
N ILE A 165 1.32 9.60 2.09
CA ILE A 165 1.96 8.29 2.24
C ILE A 165 0.95 7.36 2.92
N ALA A 166 0.75 6.15 2.38
CA ALA A 166 -0.29 5.26 2.86
C ALA A 166 0.13 3.78 2.93
N LEU A 167 -0.49 3.07 3.89
CA LEU A 167 -0.48 1.62 4.03
C LEU A 167 -1.90 1.07 3.85
N GLY A 168 -1.99 -0.12 3.28
CA GLY A 168 -3.23 -0.88 3.13
C GLY A 168 -3.17 -2.22 3.85
N ALA A 169 -4.32 -2.65 4.37
CA ALA A 169 -4.56 -3.99 4.88
C ALA A 169 -5.90 -4.53 4.38
N ALA A 170 -5.99 -5.84 4.17
CA ALA A 170 -7.26 -6.53 4.03
C ALA A 170 -7.30 -7.75 4.97
N THR A 171 -8.45 -8.00 5.58
CA THR A 171 -8.65 -9.13 6.50
C THR A 171 -9.14 -10.40 5.83
N ALA A 172 -9.25 -10.40 4.50
CA ALA A 172 -9.68 -11.52 3.67
C ALA A 172 -9.26 -11.28 2.21
N GLY A 173 -9.36 -12.30 1.37
CA GLY A 173 -9.32 -12.17 -0.09
C GLY A 173 -10.65 -11.70 -0.69
N ARG A 174 -10.73 -11.67 -2.03
CA ARG A 174 -11.98 -11.36 -2.74
C ARG A 174 -13.10 -12.33 -2.32
N PRO A 175 -14.31 -11.84 -1.97
CA PRO A 175 -15.39 -12.67 -1.42
C PRO A 175 -15.77 -13.88 -2.26
N HIS A 176 -15.71 -13.74 -3.59
CA HIS A 176 -16.16 -14.74 -4.54
C HIS A 176 -15.05 -15.19 -5.50
N HIS A 177 -13.82 -15.40 -5.00
CA HIS A 177 -12.69 -15.83 -5.82
C HIS A 177 -12.99 -17.12 -6.60
N ARG A 178 -12.90 -17.07 -7.94
CA ARG A 178 -13.28 -18.18 -8.84
C ARG A 178 -12.53 -18.18 -10.18
N ILE A 179 -11.30 -17.66 -10.19
CA ILE A 179 -10.48 -17.50 -11.41
C ILE A 179 -9.17 -18.31 -11.34
N GLY A 180 -9.20 -19.45 -10.65
CA GLY A 180 -8.04 -20.32 -10.46
C GLY A 180 -6.94 -19.68 -9.60
N ASP A 181 -5.73 -20.20 -9.72
CA ASP A 181 -4.54 -19.71 -9.05
C ASP A 181 -3.34 -19.77 -9.99
N ARG A 182 -2.30 -19.00 -9.67
CA ARG A 182 -1.11 -18.87 -10.52
C ARG A 182 -0.43 -20.21 -10.79
N TYR A 183 -0.46 -21.15 -9.85
CA TYR A 183 0.28 -22.39 -9.94
C TYR A 183 -0.39 -23.42 -10.84
N LYS A 184 -1.73 -23.45 -10.85
CA LYS A 184 -2.50 -24.24 -11.82
C LYS A 184 -2.22 -23.79 -13.24
N ASP A 185 -2.27 -22.48 -13.50
CA ASP A 185 -1.98 -21.94 -14.83
C ASP A 185 -0.55 -22.31 -15.27
N LEU A 186 0.43 -22.22 -14.37
CA LEU A 186 1.81 -22.62 -14.67
C LEU A 186 1.93 -24.11 -15.03
N ALA A 187 1.25 -24.99 -14.29
CA ALA A 187 1.23 -26.42 -14.57
C ALA A 187 0.56 -26.72 -15.91
N GLU A 188 -0.56 -26.06 -16.22
CA GLU A 188 -1.28 -26.18 -17.49
C GLU A 188 -0.43 -25.69 -18.68
N LEU A 189 0.33 -24.62 -18.49
CA LEU A 189 1.22 -24.05 -19.50
C LEU A 189 2.58 -24.75 -19.61
N GLY A 190 2.93 -25.61 -18.65
CA GLY A 190 4.25 -26.26 -18.57
C GLY A 190 5.39 -25.31 -18.20
N ASN A 191 5.10 -24.21 -17.48
CA ASN A 191 6.04 -23.14 -17.16
C ASN A 191 6.49 -23.17 -15.69
N ASP A 192 7.64 -22.54 -15.40
CA ASP A 192 8.20 -22.44 -14.04
C ASP A 192 7.81 -21.13 -13.33
N VAL A 193 7.77 -21.15 -11.99
CA VAL A 193 7.45 -19.96 -11.17
C VAL A 193 8.42 -18.80 -11.42
N LYS A 194 9.71 -19.09 -11.67
CA LYS A 194 10.75 -18.07 -11.94
C LYS A 194 10.71 -17.54 -13.37
N ASN A 195 10.17 -18.33 -14.31
CA ASN A 195 9.95 -17.90 -15.70
C ASN A 195 8.52 -18.25 -16.17
N PRO A 196 7.50 -17.54 -15.65
CA PRO A 196 6.09 -17.87 -15.90
C PRO A 196 5.68 -17.82 -17.38
N ALA A 197 6.44 -17.09 -18.19
CA ALA A 197 6.18 -16.89 -19.60
C ALA A 197 7.17 -17.65 -20.51
N ALA A 198 8.04 -18.49 -19.94
CA ALA A 198 9.06 -19.25 -20.67
C ALA A 198 9.90 -18.40 -21.64
N VAL A 199 10.23 -17.17 -21.25
CA VAL A 199 11.04 -16.25 -22.07
C VAL A 199 12.47 -16.79 -22.17
N LYS A 200 13.04 -16.76 -23.37
CA LYS A 200 14.41 -17.21 -23.66
C LYS A 200 15.47 -16.19 -23.26
#